data_AF-A0AAE1UR56-F1
#
_entry.id   AF-A0AAE1UR56-F1
#
_cell.length_a   1.000
_cell.length_b   1.000
_cell.length_c   1.000
_cell.angle_alpha   90.00
_cell.angle_beta   90.00
_cell.angle_gamma   90.00
#
_symmetry.space_group_name_H-M   'P 1'
#
loop_
_entity.id
_entity.type
_entity.pdbx_description
1 polymer ?
#
loop_
_entity_poly.entity_id
_entity_poly.type
_entity_poly.pdbx_seq_one_letter_code
_entity_poly.pdbx_strand_id
1 'polypeptide(L)'
;MADFVEERDWDQFHTPRNLLLALVGEVGELSEIFQWKGEVPRGLPDWEEKEKQHLGEELSDVLLYLVRLSDICGIDLGKAALRKLELNAIKYPASLCKAQCVANQSAGEWVDLVRYCAL
;
A
#
# COMPACT_ATOMS: atom_id res chain seq x y z
N MET A 1 19.47 -1.24 -3.62
CA MET A 1 18.60 -2.37 -4.01
C MET A 1 19.30 -3.25 -5.04
N ALA A 2 19.68 -2.69 -6.19
CA ALA A 2 20.46 -3.42 -7.21
C ALA A 2 21.73 -4.06 -6.61
N ASP A 3 22.56 -3.28 -5.91
CA ASP A 3 23.79 -3.78 -5.29
C ASP A 3 23.53 -4.91 -4.26
N PHE A 4 22.48 -4.81 -3.44
CA PHE A 4 22.12 -5.84 -2.45
C PHE A 4 21.68 -7.17 -3.08
N VAL A 5 21.02 -7.09 -4.24
CA VAL A 5 20.52 -8.24 -5.01
C VAL A 5 21.66 -8.87 -5.83
N GLU A 6 22.52 -8.04 -6.42
CA GLU A 6 23.67 -8.43 -7.22
C GLU A 6 24.72 -9.16 -6.36
N GLU A 7 24.99 -8.66 -5.15
CA GLU A 7 25.87 -9.33 -4.18
C GLU A 7 25.43 -10.76 -3.83
N ARG A 8 24.14 -11.07 -3.99
CA ARG A 8 23.54 -12.37 -3.63
C ARG A 8 23.21 -13.24 -4.84
N ASP A 9 23.47 -12.75 -6.06
CA ASP A 9 23.12 -13.41 -7.32
C ASP A 9 21.63 -13.82 -7.39
N TRP A 10 20.77 -13.00 -6.78
CA TRP A 10 19.33 -13.28 -6.68
C TRP A 10 18.53 -12.90 -7.93
N ASP A 11 19.18 -12.24 -8.89
CA ASP A 11 18.52 -11.81 -10.11
C ASP A 11 17.93 -12.94 -10.96
N GLN A 12 18.51 -14.13 -10.87
CA GLN A 12 17.99 -15.32 -11.54
C GLN A 12 16.57 -15.72 -11.05
N PHE A 13 16.18 -15.32 -9.83
CA PHE A 13 14.87 -15.64 -9.25
C PHE A 13 13.85 -14.50 -9.39
N HIS A 14 14.30 -13.29 -9.75
CA HIS A 14 13.51 -12.07 -9.84
C HIS A 14 12.76 -11.91 -11.16
N THR A 15 12.00 -12.94 -11.56
CA THR A 15 11.02 -12.78 -12.64
C THR A 15 9.83 -11.94 -12.16
N PRO A 16 9.14 -11.18 -13.06
CA PRO A 16 7.97 -10.37 -12.66
C PRO A 16 6.91 -11.17 -11.90
N ARG A 17 6.64 -12.42 -12.32
CA ARG A 17 5.67 -13.29 -11.65
C ARG A 17 6.11 -13.64 -10.22
N ASN A 18 7.39 -13.97 -10.02
CA ASN A 18 7.87 -14.36 -8.69
C ASN A 18 7.85 -13.18 -7.73
N LEU A 19 8.26 -11.99 -8.20
CA LEU A 19 8.20 -10.75 -7.41
C LEU A 19 6.76 -10.37 -7.06
N LEU A 20 5.80 -10.56 -7.97
CA LEU A 20 4.38 -10.37 -7.67
C LEU A 20 3.88 -11.34 -6.60
N LEU A 21 4.27 -12.62 -6.67
CA LEU A 21 3.87 -13.62 -5.68
C LEU A 21 4.50 -13.34 -4.30
N ALA A 22 5.75 -12.91 -4.26
CA ALA A 22 6.41 -12.48 -3.02
C ALA A 22 5.70 -11.26 -2.42
N LEU A 23 5.42 -10.23 -3.24
CA LEU A 23 4.62 -9.07 -2.82
C LEU A 23 3.27 -9.47 -2.20
N VAL A 24 2.57 -10.42 -2.80
CA VAL A 24 1.30 -10.93 -2.24
C VAL A 24 1.51 -11.62 -0.89
N GLY A 25 2.62 -12.33 -0.71
CA GLY A 25 3.03 -12.90 0.58
C GLY A 25 3.19 -11.83 1.66
N GLU A 26 3.98 -10.78 1.39
CA GLU A 26 4.20 -9.69 2.36
C GLU A 26 2.92 -8.91 2.67
N VAL A 27 2.03 -8.74 1.69
CA VAL A 27 0.69 -8.17 1.95
C VAL A 27 -0.13 -9.08 2.89
N GLY A 28 0.06 -10.39 2.81
CA GLY A 28 -0.49 -11.36 3.74
C GLY A 28 0.04 -11.17 5.15
N GLU A 29 1.36 -11.12 5.32
CA GLU A 29 2.03 -10.90 6.62
C GLU A 29 1.60 -9.56 7.24
N LEU A 30 1.59 -8.48 6.45
CA LEU A 30 1.02 -7.20 6.86
C LEU A 30 -0.44 -7.31 7.31
N SER A 31 -1.25 -8.12 6.64
CA SER A 31 -2.66 -8.34 7.00
C SER A 31 -2.81 -9.10 8.31
N GLU A 32 -1.91 -10.06 8.60
CA GLU A 32 -1.93 -10.84 9.84
C GLU A 32 -1.77 -9.98 11.10
N ILE A 33 -1.05 -8.86 11.00
CA ILE A 33 -0.92 -7.87 12.08
C ILE A 33 -2.29 -7.31 12.51
N PHE A 34 -3.21 -7.14 11.55
CA PHE A 34 -4.52 -6.54 11.79
C PHE A 34 -5.66 -7.56 11.92
N GLN A 35 -5.47 -8.82 11.53
CA GLN A 35 -6.55 -9.79 11.33
C GLN A 35 -7.47 -10.02 12.55
N TRP A 36 -6.95 -9.85 13.77
CA TRP A 36 -7.68 -10.01 15.03
C TRP A 36 -7.86 -8.70 15.80
N LYS A 37 -7.43 -7.57 15.24
CA LYS A 37 -7.64 -6.24 15.83
C LYS A 37 -9.06 -5.78 15.46
N GLY A 38 -9.76 -5.15 16.41
CA GLY A 38 -11.01 -4.44 16.12
C GLY A 38 -10.75 -3.15 15.35
N GLU A 39 -11.55 -2.11 15.58
CA GLU A 39 -11.22 -0.78 15.05
C GLU A 39 -9.87 -0.29 15.60
N VAL A 40 -8.93 0.01 14.70
CA VAL A 40 -7.60 0.49 15.06
C VAL A 40 -7.57 2.02 14.95
N PRO A 41 -7.35 2.76 16.06
CA PRO A 41 -7.31 4.21 16.03
C PRO A 41 -6.11 4.75 15.25
N ARG A 42 -6.31 5.88 14.56
CA ARG A 42 -5.23 6.58 13.85
C ARG A 42 -4.09 6.92 14.82
N GLY A 43 -2.86 6.65 14.37
CA GLY A 43 -1.65 6.94 15.14
C GLY A 43 -1.26 5.84 16.13
N LEU A 44 -2.04 4.76 16.22
CA LEU A 44 -1.71 3.56 16.99
C LEU A 44 -1.33 3.86 18.46
N PRO A 45 -2.11 4.67 19.21
CA PRO A 45 -1.78 5.07 20.58
C PRO A 45 -1.63 3.89 21.55
N ASP A 46 -2.38 2.81 21.32
CA ASP A 46 -2.41 1.62 22.19
C ASP A 46 -1.43 0.51 21.76
N TRP A 47 -0.57 0.79 20.77
CA TRP A 47 0.39 -0.18 20.27
C TRP A 47 1.74 0.01 20.95
N GLU A 48 2.36 -1.11 21.33
CA GLU A 48 3.73 -1.13 21.83
C GLU A 48 4.72 -0.79 20.70
N GLU A 49 5.89 -0.25 21.05
CA GLU A 49 6.91 0.10 20.06
C GLU A 49 7.37 -1.11 19.23
N LYS A 50 7.39 -2.31 19.82
CA LYS A 50 7.69 -3.55 19.09
C LYS A 50 6.63 -3.89 18.02
N GLU A 51 5.36 -3.59 18.28
CA GLU A 51 4.28 -3.81 17.31
C GLU A 51 4.37 -2.80 16.17
N LYS A 52 4.71 -1.54 16.47
CA LYS A 52 4.95 -0.51 15.45
C LYS A 52 6.18 -0.80 14.61
N GLN A 53 7.23 -1.33 15.22
CA GLN A 53 8.42 -1.77 14.50
C GLN A 53 8.07 -2.89 13.53
N HIS A 54 7.39 -3.94 14.00
CA HIS A 54 6.97 -5.05 13.15
C HIS A 54 6.06 -4.59 12.01
N LEU A 55 5.09 -3.71 12.29
CA LEU A 55 4.29 -3.08 11.24
C LEU A 55 5.14 -2.31 10.21
N GLY A 56 6.18 -1.62 10.67
CA GLY A 56 7.12 -0.91 9.80
C GLY A 56 7.95 -1.84 8.93
N GLU A 57 8.32 -3.02 9.44
CA GLU A 57 9.02 -4.07 8.70
C GLU A 57 8.13 -4.60 7.56
N GLU A 58 6.91 -5.05 7.85
CA GLU A 58 5.99 -5.58 6.82
C GLU A 58 5.59 -4.52 5.77
N LEU A 59 5.37 -3.28 6.19
CA LEU A 59 5.14 -2.17 5.25
C LEU A 59 6.34 -1.93 4.33
N SER A 60 7.55 -2.10 4.85
CA SER A 60 8.78 -1.94 4.08
C SER A 60 8.95 -3.08 3.08
N ASP A 61 8.65 -4.32 3.46
CA ASP A 61 8.77 -5.47 2.56
C ASP A 61 7.80 -5.36 1.37
N VAL A 62 6.54 -4.97 1.62
CA VAL A 62 5.58 -4.63 0.55
C VAL A 62 6.14 -3.55 -0.39
N LEU A 63 6.69 -2.47 0.16
CA LEU A 63 7.26 -1.39 -0.63
C LEU A 63 8.46 -1.86 -1.47
N LEU A 64 9.37 -2.63 -0.87
CA LEU A 64 10.60 -3.08 -1.50
C LEU A 64 10.32 -4.03 -2.68
N TYR A 65 9.39 -4.97 -2.54
CA TYR A 65 8.98 -5.82 -3.66
C TYR A 65 8.24 -5.05 -4.74
N LEU A 66 7.40 -4.07 -4.38
CA LEU A 66 6.72 -3.24 -5.37
C LEU A 66 7.71 -2.40 -6.19
N VAL A 67 8.69 -1.79 -5.53
CA VAL A 67 9.77 -1.04 -6.21
C VAL A 67 10.58 -1.97 -7.11
N ARG A 68 11.00 -3.15 -6.62
CA ARG A 68 11.76 -4.10 -7.44
C ARG A 68 10.96 -4.64 -8.63
N LEU A 69 9.68 -4.93 -8.43
CA LEU A 69 8.79 -5.33 -9.52
C LEU A 69 8.68 -4.24 -10.58
N SER A 70 8.55 -2.97 -10.17
CA SER A 70 8.48 -1.85 -11.11
C SER A 70 9.76 -1.71 -11.94
N ASP A 71 10.93 -1.86 -11.29
CA ASP A 71 12.24 -1.79 -11.93
C ASP A 71 12.42 -2.89 -12.98
N ILE A 72 12.13 -4.14 -12.61
CA ILE A 72 12.19 -5.29 -13.54
C ILE A 72 11.18 -5.17 -14.69
N CYS A 73 10.03 -4.52 -14.46
CA CYS A 73 9.04 -4.24 -15.51
C CYS A 73 9.38 -3.01 -16.37
N GLY A 74 10.45 -2.26 -16.05
CA GLY A 74 10.79 -1.01 -16.74
C GLY A 74 9.79 0.12 -16.51
N ILE A 75 9.13 0.14 -15.36
CA ILE A 75 8.11 1.14 -14.99
C ILE A 75 8.72 2.15 -14.02
N ASP A 76 8.69 3.43 -14.39
CA ASP A 76 8.95 4.53 -13.47
C ASP A 76 7.76 4.68 -12.51
N LEU A 77 7.84 3.99 -11.36
CA LEU A 77 6.76 3.93 -10.37
C LEU A 77 6.37 5.31 -9.84
N GLY A 78 7.35 6.20 -9.66
CA GLY A 78 7.10 7.58 -9.19
C GLY A 78 6.27 8.38 -10.20
N LYS A 79 6.63 8.34 -11.49
CA LYS A 79 5.82 8.97 -12.54
C LYS A 79 4.44 8.33 -12.68
N ALA A 80 4.36 7.00 -12.60
CA ALA A 80 3.09 6.29 -12.67
C ALA A 80 2.14 6.68 -11.52
N ALA A 81 2.66 6.81 -10.29
CA ALA A 81 1.90 7.25 -9.13
C ALA A 81 1.39 8.69 -9.28
N LEU A 82 2.24 9.63 -9.71
CA LEU A 82 1.83 11.02 -9.96
C LEU A 82 0.74 11.12 -11.03
N ARG A 83 0.90 10.39 -12.14
CA ARG A 83 -0.11 10.28 -13.20
C ARG A 83 -1.43 9.73 -12.65
N LYS A 84 -1.37 8.74 -11.76
CA LYS A 84 -2.54 8.14 -11.14
C LYS A 84 -3.27 9.13 -10.22
N LEU A 85 -2.54 9.95 -9.45
CA LEU A 85 -3.12 11.01 -8.63
C LEU A 85 -3.88 12.05 -9.46
N GLU A 86 -3.33 12.48 -10.60
CA GLU A 86 -4.04 13.39 -11.53
C GLU A 86 -5.34 12.78 -12.04
N LEU A 87 -5.31 11.51 -12.47
CA LEU A 87 -6.50 10.81 -12.94
C LEU A 87 -7.53 10.62 -11.82
N ASN A 88 -7.08 10.35 -10.60
CA ASN A 88 -7.94 10.24 -9.43
C ASN A 88 -8.58 11.58 -9.05
N ALA A 89 -7.87 12.71 -9.17
CA ALA A 89 -8.43 14.04 -8.94
C ALA A 89 -9.53 14.40 -9.95
N ILE A 90 -9.43 13.94 -11.20
CA ILE A 90 -10.48 14.10 -12.21
C ILE A 90 -11.67 13.19 -11.89
N LYS A 91 -11.40 11.94 -11.52
CA LYS A 91 -12.43 10.94 -11.21
C LYS A 91 -13.19 11.28 -9.92
N TYR A 92 -12.53 11.89 -8.95
CA TYR A 92 -13.05 12.24 -7.62
C TYR A 92 -12.79 13.73 -7.30
N PRO A 93 -13.55 14.66 -7.90
CA PRO A 93 -13.37 16.10 -7.68
C PRO A 93 -13.58 16.50 -6.22
N ALA A 94 -12.70 17.36 -5.69
CA ALA A 94 -12.73 17.78 -4.28
C ALA A 94 -14.06 18.42 -3.85
N SER A 95 -14.77 19.11 -4.74
CA SER A 95 -16.09 19.70 -4.47
C SER A 95 -17.16 18.63 -4.19
N LEU A 96 -17.11 17.51 -4.91
CA LEU A 96 -18.05 16.40 -4.75
C LEU A 96 -17.70 15.57 -3.51
N CYS A 97 -16.40 15.28 -3.31
CA CYS A 97 -15.94 14.52 -2.14
C CYS A 97 -16.22 15.27 -0.81
N LYS A 98 -16.00 16.59 -0.76
CA LYS A 98 -16.30 17.40 0.43
C LYS A 98 -17.80 17.46 0.72
N ALA A 99 -18.63 17.58 -0.31
CA ALA A 99 -20.09 17.60 -0.16
C ALA A 99 -20.64 16.24 0.32
N GLN A 100 -20.10 15.13 -0.19
CA GLN A 100 -20.52 13.77 0.17
C GLN A 100 -19.98 13.31 1.54
N CYS A 101 -18.77 13.73 1.97
CA CYS A 101 -18.30 13.47 3.33
C CYS A 101 -19.23 14.05 4.40
N VAL A 102 -19.89 15.17 4.13
CA VAL A 102 -20.89 15.76 5.06
C VAL A 102 -22.19 14.95 5.06
N ALA A 103 -22.57 14.35 3.94
CA ALA A 103 -23.79 13.54 3.81
C ALA A 103 -23.62 12.10 4.33
N ASN A 104 -22.43 11.50 4.21
CA ASN A 104 -22.19 10.08 4.53
C ASN A 104 -21.79 9.82 5.99
N GLN A 105 -21.59 10.84 6.83
CA GLN A 105 -21.43 10.64 8.28
C GLN A 105 -22.67 10.02 8.95
N SER A 106 -23.82 9.99 8.26
CA SER A 106 -25.07 9.36 8.73
C SER A 106 -25.37 7.97 8.16
N ALA A 107 -24.61 7.48 7.17
CA ALA A 107 -24.90 6.22 6.49
C ALA A 107 -23.61 5.38 6.42
N GLY A 108 -23.54 4.31 7.21
CA GLY A 108 -22.37 3.43 7.37
C GLY A 108 -22.03 2.57 6.14
N GLU A 109 -21.83 3.18 4.97
CA GLU A 109 -21.46 2.50 3.74
C GLU A 109 -19.94 2.57 3.51
N TRP A 110 -19.23 1.62 4.12
CA TRP A 110 -17.76 1.50 4.08
C TRP A 110 -17.17 1.28 2.68
N VAL A 111 -17.93 0.68 1.76
CA VAL A 111 -17.45 0.29 0.42
C VAL A 111 -17.19 1.52 -0.47
N ASP A 112 -17.98 2.58 -0.31
CA ASP A 112 -17.78 3.83 -1.04
C ASP A 112 -16.65 4.66 -0.45
N LEU A 113 -16.51 4.69 0.88
CA LEU A 113 -15.42 5.39 1.55
C LEU A 113 -14.03 4.87 1.12
N VAL A 114 -13.85 3.56 0.95
CA VAL A 114 -12.60 2.99 0.42
C VAL A 114 -12.36 3.43 -1.04
N ARG A 115 -13.40 3.58 -1.86
CA ARG A 115 -13.27 4.07 -3.25
C ARG A 115 -13.01 5.57 -3.36
N TYR A 116 -13.45 6.36 -2.39
CA TYR A 116 -13.32 7.83 -2.38
C TYR A 116 -12.11 8.34 -1.58
N CYS A 117 -11.66 7.60 -0.56
CA CYS A 117 -10.54 7.99 0.30
C CYS A 117 -9.23 7.26 -0.01
N ALA A 118 -9.24 6.21 -0.83
CA ALA A 118 -8.02 5.67 -1.41
C ALA A 118 -7.56 6.58 -2.57
N LEU A 119 -6.62 7.46 -2.28
CA LEU A 119 -5.80 8.12 -3.29
C LEU A 119 -5.06 7.08 -4.15
#